data_AF-A0A7S3IEQ2-F1
#
_entry.id   AF-A0A7S3IEQ2-F1
#
_cell.length_a   1.000
_cell.length_b   1.000
_cell.length_c   1.000
_cell.angle_alpha   90.00
_cell.angle_beta   90.00
_cell.angle_gamma   90.00
#
_symmetry.space_group_name_H-M   'P 1'
#
loop_
_entity.id
_entity.type
_entity.pdbx_description
1 polymer ?
#
loop_
_entity_poly.entity_id
_entity_poly.type
_entity_poly.pdbx_seq_one_letter_code
_entity_poly.pdbx_strand_id
1 'polypeptide(L)'
;MLMNQLQNREGGPSLVDLPNNLVQSKIFMLFNSRELFKLRMVCAEWSDLIKTIWCQVVKDEMLEQVQNLDLLYEKETTAKLLEFKLKYLVQYATLMRNYSLNMNFAEIVTELRRIDDQEENADLEHLGKKLLLVTCMIVSPSKVAQPLTKADQIQ
;
A
#
# COMPACT_ATOMS: atom_id res chain seq x y z
N MET A 1 9.89 -32.10 -60.69
CA MET A 1 10.01 -33.53 -60.30
C MET A 1 11.10 -33.71 -59.24
N LEU A 2 11.05 -32.94 -58.15
CA LEU A 2 11.98 -33.02 -57.00
C LEU A 2 11.43 -32.25 -55.78
N MET A 3 10.11 -32.28 -55.56
CA MET A 3 9.47 -31.77 -54.33
C MET A 3 8.51 -32.78 -53.66
N ASN A 4 8.40 -34.00 -54.20
CA ASN A 4 7.56 -35.07 -53.61
C ASN A 4 8.34 -36.05 -52.72
N GLN A 5 9.56 -35.71 -52.29
CA GLN A 5 10.43 -36.64 -51.54
C GLN A 5 10.74 -36.23 -50.08
N LEU A 6 9.99 -35.29 -49.51
CA LEU A 6 10.02 -35.03 -48.06
C LEU A 6 8.76 -35.53 -47.34
N GLN A 7 8.03 -36.47 -47.94
CA GLN A 7 6.78 -37.00 -47.40
C GLN A 7 6.94 -38.33 -46.64
N ASN A 8 8.16 -38.62 -46.15
CA ASN A 8 8.41 -39.82 -45.35
C ASN A 8 9.46 -39.54 -44.27
N ARG A 9 8.99 -39.14 -43.07
CA ARG A 9 9.53 -39.55 -41.76
C ARG A 9 8.61 -39.01 -40.63
N GLU A 10 8.08 -39.94 -39.82
CA GLU A 10 7.41 -39.76 -38.50
C GLU A 10 5.94 -39.27 -38.52
N GLY A 11 5.01 -40.20 -38.76
CA GLY A 11 3.56 -39.98 -38.75
C GLY A 11 2.95 -39.89 -37.35
N GLY A 12 3.24 -38.80 -36.64
CA GLY A 12 2.37 -38.31 -35.56
C GLY A 12 1.27 -37.40 -36.12
N PRO A 13 0.16 -37.20 -35.39
CA PRO A 13 -0.85 -36.22 -35.78
C PRO A 13 -0.23 -34.82 -35.87
N SER A 14 -0.45 -34.13 -37.00
CA SER A 14 -0.02 -32.76 -37.23
C SER A 14 -1.00 -31.78 -36.60
N LEU A 15 -0.54 -30.57 -36.29
CA LEU A 15 -1.42 -29.50 -35.79
C LEU A 15 -2.51 -29.12 -36.79
N VAL A 16 -2.27 -29.38 -38.08
CA VAL A 16 -3.22 -29.15 -39.18
C VAL A 16 -4.37 -30.17 -39.16
N ASP A 17 -4.17 -31.33 -38.51
CA ASP A 17 -5.20 -32.37 -38.38
C ASP A 17 -6.18 -32.06 -37.24
N LEU A 18 -5.96 -31.00 -36.47
CA LEU A 18 -6.83 -30.60 -35.36
C LEU A 18 -8.05 -29.81 -35.85
N PRO A 19 -9.22 -30.01 -35.24
CA PRO A 19 -10.39 -29.17 -35.48
C PRO A 19 -10.11 -27.68 -35.26
N ASN A 20 -10.49 -26.86 -36.25
CA ASN A 20 -10.27 -25.41 -36.26
C ASN A 20 -10.77 -24.68 -35.00
N ASN A 21 -11.89 -25.13 -34.42
CA ASN A 21 -12.43 -24.59 -33.18
C ASN A 21 -11.51 -24.84 -31.97
N LEU A 22 -10.83 -25.99 -31.91
CA LEU A 22 -9.85 -26.30 -30.86
C LEU A 22 -8.59 -25.46 -31.05
N VAL A 23 -8.10 -25.36 -32.29
CA VAL A 23 -6.93 -24.53 -32.61
C VAL A 23 -7.18 -23.07 -32.22
N GLN A 24 -8.33 -22.50 -32.59
CA GLN A 24 -8.69 -21.14 -32.21
C GLN A 24 -8.84 -20.98 -30.69
N SER A 25 -9.71 -21.76 -30.06
CA SER A 25 -10.12 -21.52 -28.65
C SER A 25 -9.11 -21.99 -27.60
N LYS A 26 -8.24 -22.95 -27.92
CA LYS A 26 -7.30 -23.54 -26.94
C LYS A 26 -5.84 -23.27 -27.24
N ILE A 27 -5.48 -23.05 -28.51
CA ILE A 27 -4.09 -22.81 -28.90
C ILE A 27 -3.89 -21.33 -29.15
N PHE A 28 -4.61 -20.75 -30.11
CA PHE A 28 -4.39 -19.36 -30.50
C PHE A 28 -4.79 -18.35 -29.41
N MET A 29 -5.81 -18.63 -28.60
CA MET A 29 -6.17 -17.78 -27.45
C MET A 29 -5.09 -17.71 -26.35
N LEU A 30 -4.04 -18.53 -26.40
CA LEU A 30 -2.91 -18.46 -25.45
C LEU A 30 -1.85 -17.43 -25.86
N PHE A 31 -1.90 -16.93 -27.09
CA PHE A 31 -0.92 -16.00 -27.63
C PHE A 31 -1.46 -14.58 -27.57
N ASN A 32 -0.56 -13.61 -27.36
CA ASN A 32 -0.91 -12.20 -27.47
C ASN A 32 -1.08 -11.78 -28.94
N SER A 33 -1.68 -10.61 -29.14
CA SER A 33 -1.91 -10.02 -30.46
C SER A 33 -0.63 -9.96 -31.30
N ARG A 34 0.52 -9.62 -30.72
CA ARG A 34 1.79 -9.55 -31.44
C ARG A 34 2.25 -10.93 -31.95
N GLU A 35 2.11 -11.96 -31.13
CA GLU A 35 2.46 -13.34 -31.49
C GLU A 35 1.52 -13.88 -32.55
N LEU A 36 0.22 -13.67 -32.39
CA LEU A 36 -0.78 -14.02 -33.40
C LEU A 36 -0.51 -13.32 -34.74
N PHE A 37 -0.01 -12.09 -34.72
CA PHE A 37 0.33 -11.36 -35.95
C PHE A 37 1.45 -12.06 -36.71
N LYS A 38 2.44 -12.59 -36.00
CA LYS A 38 3.53 -13.37 -36.60
C LYS A 38 3.02 -14.71 -37.11
N LEU A 39 2.13 -15.38 -36.37
CA LEU A 39 1.58 -16.69 -36.74
C LEU A 39 0.73 -16.64 -38.01
N ARG A 40 0.13 -15.48 -38.35
CA ARG A 40 -0.57 -15.28 -39.64
C ARG A 40 0.32 -15.51 -40.87
N MET A 41 1.63 -15.38 -40.73
CA MET A 41 2.58 -15.54 -41.84
C MET A 41 3.01 -16.99 -42.07
N VAL A 42 2.57 -17.93 -41.23
CA VAL A 42 2.95 -19.35 -41.31
C VAL A 42 2.28 -20.05 -42.49
N CYS A 43 0.96 -19.91 -42.62
CA CYS A 43 0.19 -20.41 -43.76
C CYS A 43 -1.16 -19.69 -43.91
N ALA A 44 -1.81 -19.84 -45.07
CA ALA A 44 -3.08 -19.19 -45.38
C ALA A 44 -4.21 -19.59 -44.42
N GLU A 45 -4.30 -20.88 -44.08
CA GLU A 45 -5.33 -21.40 -43.17
C GLU A 45 -5.22 -20.77 -41.76
N TRP A 46 -4.01 -20.67 -41.22
CA TRP A 46 -3.78 -20.01 -39.93
C TRP A 46 -4.10 -18.52 -40.01
N SER A 47 -3.78 -17.87 -41.13
CA SER A 47 -4.14 -16.48 -41.35
C SER A 47 -5.65 -16.27 -41.21
N ASP A 48 -6.47 -17.14 -41.82
CA ASP A 48 -7.92 -17.03 -41.77
C ASP A 48 -8.49 -17.36 -40.38
N LEU A 49 -7.97 -18.40 -39.72
CA LEU A 49 -8.37 -18.74 -38.36
C LEU A 49 -8.04 -17.62 -37.36
N ILE A 50 -6.87 -16.98 -37.51
CA ILE A 50 -6.46 -15.88 -36.63
C ILE A 50 -7.30 -14.63 -36.92
N LYS A 51 -7.69 -14.35 -38.17
CA LYS A 51 -8.58 -13.21 -38.49
C LYS A 51 -9.90 -13.29 -37.71
N THR A 52 -10.44 -14.49 -37.49
CA THR A 52 -11.70 -14.69 -36.75
C THR A 52 -11.61 -14.28 -35.28
N ILE A 53 -10.47 -14.55 -34.62
CA ILE A 53 -10.31 -14.31 -33.17
C ILE A 53 -9.56 -13.01 -32.84
N TRP A 54 -8.90 -12.40 -33.82
CA TRP A 54 -7.99 -11.28 -33.61
C TRP A 54 -8.61 -10.09 -32.90
N CYS A 55 -9.80 -9.67 -33.35
CA CYS A 55 -10.49 -8.55 -32.75
C CYS A 55 -10.84 -8.81 -31.29
N GLN A 56 -11.15 -10.06 -30.94
CA GLN A 56 -11.45 -10.44 -29.56
C GLN A 56 -10.19 -10.36 -28.70
N VAL A 57 -9.08 -10.95 -29.13
CA VAL A 57 -7.80 -10.93 -28.38
C VAL A 57 -7.32 -9.49 -28.16
N VAL A 58 -7.33 -8.66 -29.20
CA VAL A 58 -6.93 -7.24 -29.08
C VAL A 58 -7.87 -6.49 -28.12
N LYS A 59 -9.17 -6.74 -28.18
CA LYS A 59 -10.14 -6.10 -27.28
C LYS A 59 -9.91 -6.49 -25.83
N ASP A 60 -9.63 -7.77 -25.56
CA ASP A 60 -9.37 -8.27 -24.21
C ASP A 60 -8.07 -7.67 -23.64
N GLU A 61 -7.00 -7.62 -24.45
CA GLU A 61 -5.74 -6.95 -24.08
C GLU A 61 -5.95 -5.46 -23.79
N MET A 62 -6.74 -4.76 -24.61
CA MET A 62 -7.05 -3.34 -24.38
C MET A 62 -7.85 -3.14 -23.09
N LEU A 63 -8.80 -4.02 -22.79
CA LEU A 63 -9.59 -3.94 -21.56
C LEU A 63 -8.70 -4.15 -20.32
N GLU A 64 -7.80 -5.13 -20.37
CA GLU A 64 -6.82 -5.36 -19.32
C GLU A 64 -5.90 -4.16 -19.12
N GLN A 65 -5.44 -3.53 -20.21
CA GLN A 65 -4.63 -2.31 -20.13
C GLN A 65 -5.37 -1.14 -19.47
N VAL A 66 -6.66 -0.95 -19.78
CA VAL A 66 -7.50 0.08 -19.13
C VAL A 66 -7.64 -0.20 -17.64
N GLN A 67 -7.93 -1.44 -17.25
CA GLN A 67 -8.02 -1.83 -15.84
C GLN A 67 -6.71 -1.61 -15.08
N ASN A 68 -5.57 -1.95 -15.69
CA ASN A 68 -4.26 -1.72 -15.10
C ASN A 68 -3.95 -0.22 -14.95
N LEU A 69 -4.39 0.61 -15.90
CA LEU A 69 -4.24 2.06 -15.82
C LEU A 69 -5.06 2.65 -14.66
N ASP A 70 -6.31 2.20 -14.49
CA ASP A 70 -7.17 2.62 -13.38
C ASP A 70 -6.54 2.25 -12.03
N LEU A 71 -6.01 1.02 -11.92
CA LEU A 71 -5.32 0.58 -10.71
C LEU A 71 -4.07 1.42 -10.42
N LEU A 72 -3.26 1.74 -11.43
CA LEU A 72 -2.08 2.58 -11.27
C LEU A 72 -2.45 3.98 -10.77
N TYR A 73 -3.53 4.56 -11.29
CA TYR A 73 -4.01 5.86 -10.87
C TYR A 73 -4.46 5.89 -9.40
N GLU A 74 -5.17 4.85 -8.95
CA GLU A 74 -5.57 4.70 -7.54
C GLU A 74 -4.35 4.58 -6.62
N LYS A 75 -3.35 3.76 -7.03
CA LYS A 75 -2.10 3.60 -6.29
C LYS A 75 -1.30 4.89 -6.21
N GLU A 76 -1.20 5.65 -7.31
CA GLU A 76 -0.51 6.94 -7.32
C GLU A 76 -1.17 7.93 -6.35
N THR A 77 -2.50 8.03 -6.37
CA THR A 77 -3.25 8.92 -5.48
C THR A 77 -3.04 8.55 -4.01
N THR A 78 -3.10 7.25 -3.69
CA THR A 78 -2.87 6.74 -2.33
C THR A 78 -1.43 7.00 -1.87
N ALA A 79 -0.45 6.80 -2.75
CA ALA A 79 0.96 7.05 -2.46
C ALA A 79 1.23 8.53 -2.17
N LYS A 80 0.67 9.46 -2.95
CA LYS A 80 0.79 10.91 -2.72
C LYS A 80 0.20 11.32 -1.36
N LEU A 81 -0.96 10.77 -0.99
CA LEU A 81 -1.56 11.03 0.31
C LEU A 81 -0.68 10.50 1.46
N LEU A 82 -0.13 9.29 1.29
CA LEU A 82 0.78 8.70 2.27
C LEU A 82 2.06 9.53 2.42
N GLU A 83 2.64 9.98 1.31
CA GLU A 83 3.82 10.84 1.31
C GLU A 83 3.56 12.14 2.09
N PHE A 84 2.41 12.79 1.87
CA PHE A 84 2.03 13.98 2.62
C PHE A 84 1.92 13.71 4.13
N LYS A 85 1.23 12.62 4.52
CA LYS A 85 1.07 12.23 5.92
C LYS A 85 2.41 11.93 6.59
N LEU A 86 3.32 11.24 5.89
CA LEU A 86 4.66 10.93 6.40
C LEU A 86 5.47 12.21 6.62
N LYS A 87 5.47 13.14 5.66
CA LYS A 87 6.15 14.43 5.81
C LYS A 87 5.62 15.21 7.02
N TYR A 88 4.29 15.26 7.18
CA TYR A 88 3.67 15.89 8.34
C TYR A 88 4.10 15.23 9.65
N LEU A 89 4.10 13.90 9.71
CA LEU A 89 4.46 13.16 10.92
C LEU A 89 5.94 13.34 11.30
N VAL A 90 6.84 13.38 10.32
CA VAL A 90 8.26 13.68 10.54
C VAL A 90 8.47 15.11 11.06
N GLN A 91 7.77 16.08 10.50
CA GLN A 91 7.81 17.47 10.98
C GLN A 91 7.26 17.57 12.41
N TYR A 92 6.13 16.93 12.69
CA TYR A 92 5.53 16.90 14.02
C TYR A 92 6.46 16.23 15.05
N ALA A 93 7.07 15.09 14.71
CA ALA A 93 8.03 14.43 15.58
C ALA A 93 9.25 15.31 15.87
N THR A 94 9.72 16.06 14.88
CA THR A 94 10.82 17.01 15.03
C THR A 94 10.44 18.15 15.97
N LEU A 95 9.24 18.71 15.81
CA LEU A 95 8.69 19.73 16.70
C LEU A 95 8.58 19.23 18.14
N MET A 96 8.00 18.05 18.36
CA MET A 96 7.86 17.44 19.68
C MET A 96 9.22 17.15 20.32
N ARG A 97 10.20 16.71 19.53
CA ARG A 97 11.58 16.54 19.99
C ARG A 97 12.19 17.87 20.42
N ASN A 98 12.00 18.93 19.64
CA ASN A 98 12.51 20.26 19.99
C ASN A 98 11.84 20.81 21.25
N TYR A 99 10.54 20.65 21.41
CA TYR A 99 9.86 20.98 22.67
C TYR A 99 10.45 20.19 23.83
N SER A 100 10.58 18.87 23.71
CA SER A 100 11.12 18.03 24.78
C SER A 100 12.56 18.38 25.16
N LEU A 101 13.40 18.79 24.20
CA LEU A 101 14.80 19.14 24.45
C LEU A 101 14.96 20.53 25.09
N ASN A 102 14.11 21.48 24.70
CA ASN A 102 14.20 22.87 25.17
C ASN A 102 13.29 23.16 26.37
N MET A 103 12.38 22.24 26.72
CA MET A 103 11.49 22.41 27.86
C MET A 103 12.26 22.17 29.16
N ASN A 104 12.34 23.20 30.00
CA ASN A 104 12.97 23.12 31.31
C ASN A 104 12.02 22.48 32.33
N PHE A 105 11.90 21.15 32.27
CA PHE A 105 11.05 20.40 33.19
C PHE A 105 11.40 20.65 34.66
N ALA A 106 12.68 20.86 34.97
CA ALA A 106 13.12 21.12 36.34
C ALA A 106 12.57 22.46 36.86
N GLU A 107 12.63 23.51 36.05
CA GLU A 107 12.07 24.82 36.39
C GLU A 107 10.55 24.79 36.51
N ILE A 108 9.86 24.11 35.60
CA ILE A 108 8.40 23.94 35.68
C ILE A 108 7.99 23.21 36.97
N VAL A 109 8.67 22.11 37.31
CA VAL A 109 8.40 21.37 38.55
C VAL A 109 8.74 22.22 39.78
N THR A 110 9.82 23.01 39.72
CA THR A 110 10.21 23.90 40.80
C THR A 110 9.18 25.00 41.02
N GLU A 111 8.68 25.64 39.95
CA GLU A 111 7.62 26.64 40.04
C GLU A 111 6.30 26.04 40.55
N LEU A 112 5.94 24.84 40.10
CA LEU A 112 4.74 24.15 40.62
C LEU A 112 4.85 23.85 42.12
N ARG A 113 6.04 23.47 42.62
CA ARG A 113 6.28 23.31 44.06
C ARG A 113 6.24 24.64 44.79
N ARG A 114 6.86 25.69 44.24
CA ARG A 114 6.86 27.02 44.81
C ARG A 114 5.44 27.56 45.01
N ILE A 115 4.54 27.32 44.04
CA ILE A 115 3.11 27.68 44.16
C ILE A 115 2.47 26.98 45.36
N ASP A 116 2.77 25.71 45.58
CA ASP A 116 2.22 24.92 46.70
C ASP A 116 2.79 25.35 48.06
N ASP A 117 4.02 25.85 48.10
CA ASP A 117 4.72 26.27 49.33
C ASP A 117 4.44 27.74 49.72
N GLN A 118 3.80 28.53 48.85
CA GLN A 118 3.45 29.92 49.14
C GLN A 118 2.26 30.01 50.09
N GLU A 119 2.45 30.71 51.21
CA GLU A 119 1.45 30.88 52.28
C GLU A 119 0.19 31.62 51.78
N GLU A 120 0.34 32.52 50.80
CA GLU A 120 -0.77 33.21 50.11
C GLU A 120 -1.66 32.27 49.28
N ASN A 121 -1.18 31.07 48.96
CA ASN A 121 -1.90 30.04 48.20
C ASN A 121 -2.35 28.86 49.08
N ALA A 122 -2.28 29.00 50.41
CA ALA A 122 -2.64 27.93 51.35
C ALA A 122 -4.12 27.51 51.23
N ASP A 123 -4.98 28.40 50.75
CA ASP A 123 -6.39 28.15 50.46
C ASP A 123 -6.62 27.35 49.16
N LEU A 124 -5.62 27.28 48.27
CA LEU A 124 -5.72 26.61 46.97
C LEU A 124 -5.44 25.09 47.02
N GLU A 125 -5.18 24.53 48.21
CA GLU A 125 -5.02 23.09 48.47
C GLU A 125 -4.09 22.38 47.45
N HIS A 126 -2.81 22.74 47.44
CA HIS A 126 -1.80 22.13 46.57
C HIS A 126 -2.13 22.19 45.06
N LEU A 127 -2.44 23.39 44.55
CA LEU A 127 -2.76 23.64 43.15
C LEU A 127 -1.71 23.10 42.16
N GLY A 128 -0.43 23.21 42.48
CA GLY A 128 0.68 22.70 41.68
C GLY A 128 0.60 21.19 41.48
N LYS A 129 0.35 20.42 42.55
CA LYS A 129 0.08 18.97 42.46
C LYS A 129 -1.16 18.65 41.61
N LYS A 130 -2.24 19.42 41.75
CA LYS A 130 -3.48 19.24 40.97
C LYS A 130 -3.23 19.48 39.46
N LEU A 131 -2.49 20.54 39.11
CA LEU A 131 -2.10 20.84 37.72
C LEU A 131 -1.21 19.75 37.11
N LEU A 132 -0.27 19.22 37.90
CA LEU A 132 0.56 18.10 37.47
C LEU A 132 -0.28 16.85 37.22
N LEU A 133 -1.23 16.54 38.12
CA LEU A 133 -2.14 15.41 37.96
C LEU A 133 -2.99 15.52 36.69
N VAL A 134 -3.61 16.68 36.44
CA VAL A 134 -4.37 16.94 35.20
C VAL A 134 -3.49 16.74 33.98
N THR A 135 -2.25 17.25 34.01
CA THR A 135 -1.29 17.07 32.92
C THR A 135 -0.98 15.58 32.69
N CYS A 136 -0.75 14.81 33.76
CA CYS A 136 -0.54 13.37 33.67
C CYS A 136 -1.77 12.62 33.14
N MET A 137 -2.99 13.06 33.50
CA MET A 137 -4.24 12.48 32.97
C MET A 137 -4.40 12.73 31.46
N ILE A 138 -3.95 13.88 30.95
CA ILE A 138 -4.01 14.20 29.53
C ILE A 138 -2.93 13.44 28.74
N VAL A 139 -1.69 13.42 29.24
CA VAL A 139 -0.53 12.89 28.52
C VAL A 139 -0.38 11.37 28.66
N SER A 140 -0.80 10.80 29.79
CA SER A 140 -0.66 9.36 30.08
C SER A 140 -1.77 8.85 30.99
N PRO A 141 -3.04 8.86 30.54
CA PRO A 141 -4.20 8.49 31.35
C PRO A 141 -4.08 7.08 31.94
N SER A 142 -3.49 6.13 31.22
CA SER A 142 -3.28 4.76 31.67
C SER A 142 -2.35 4.63 32.88
N LYS A 143 -1.47 5.62 33.11
CA LYS A 143 -0.57 5.64 34.27
C LYS A 143 -1.21 6.22 35.53
N VAL A 144 -2.35 6.90 35.41
CA VAL A 144 -3.09 7.50 36.54
C VAL A 144 -4.10 6.52 37.15
N ALA A 145 -4.41 5.42 36.45
CA ALA A 145 -5.42 4.44 36.87
C ALA A 145 -4.99 3.52 38.05
N GLN A 146 -3.80 3.68 38.62
CA GLN A 146 -3.44 2.98 39.86
C GLN A 146 -3.96 3.80 41.06
N PRO A 147 -4.68 3.19 42.02
CA PRO A 147 -5.24 3.91 43.14
C PRO A 147 -4.12 4.52 43.97
N LEU A 148 -4.19 5.84 44.18
CA LEU A 148 -3.28 6.71 44.95
C LEU A 148 -3.07 6.30 46.43
N THR A 149 -3.62 5.17 46.86
CA THR A 149 -3.55 4.56 48.20
C THR A 149 -2.15 4.28 48.78
N LYS A 150 -1.06 4.59 48.07
CA LYS A 150 0.32 4.41 48.57
C LYS A 150 1.19 5.67 48.55
N ALA A 151 0.66 6.80 48.10
CA ALA A 151 1.44 8.05 48.06
C ALA A 151 1.68 8.66 49.47
N ASP A 152 0.99 8.17 50.50
CA ASP A 152 1.20 8.56 51.91
C ASP A 152 2.34 7.78 52.62
N GLN A 153 3.19 7.04 51.88
CA GLN A 153 4.32 6.28 52.45
C GLN A 153 5.72 6.80 52.06
N ILE A 154 5.83 8.07 51.65
CA ILE A 154 7.14 8.73 51.60
C ILE A 154 7.29 9.54 52.89
N GLN A 155 7.73 8.85 53.95
CA GLN A 155 8.40 9.44 55.12
C GLN A 155 9.88 9.64 54.82
#